data_AF-A0A816SDD7-F1
#
_entry.id   AF-A0A816SDD7-F1
#
_cell.length_a   1.000
_cell.length_b   1.000
_cell.length_c   1.000
_cell.angle_alpha   90.00
_cell.angle_beta   90.00
_cell.angle_gamma   90.00
#
_symmetry.space_group_name_H-M   'P 1'
#
loop_
_entity.id
_entity.type
_entity.pdbx_description
1 polymer ?
#
loop_
_entity_poly.entity_id
_entity_poly.type
_entity_poly.pdbx_seq_one_letter_code
_entity_poly.pdbx_strand_id
1 'polypeptide(L)'
;MKFAEHLLKNRTPEWYSQYIEYDEMKRMLYESAAEAKRLIDINEHSAREQYFLRADEEFFQELNRIEQNHQSQDDMSSTMLILNDSQDSGNDISRNDRTLLAPLSAPNSFRAWLVQMKLHKSVETIQKLQRERKQNRNVNELKAAFSEFYLMLVLLKNYQTLNSNGFRKILAKHDKLYLMTSGDEWW
;
A
#
# COMPACT_ATOMS: atom_id res chain seq x y z
N MET A 1 -1.70 -17.63 23.22
CA MET A 1 -1.01 -17.07 22.04
C MET A 1 -1.51 -15.64 21.81
N LYS A 2 -0.62 -14.65 21.74
CA LYS A 2 -0.93 -13.21 21.58
C LYS A 2 -1.09 -12.78 20.12
N PHE A 3 -1.44 -13.70 19.21
CA PHE A 3 -1.46 -13.39 17.77
C PHE A 3 -2.51 -12.34 17.42
N ALA A 4 -3.72 -12.40 18.00
CA ALA A 4 -4.75 -11.38 17.80
C ALA A 4 -4.25 -9.97 18.19
N GLU A 5 -3.66 -9.83 19.39
CA GLU A 5 -3.05 -8.57 19.83
C GLU A 5 -1.90 -8.12 18.92
N HIS A 6 -1.08 -9.07 18.45
CA HIS A 6 0.04 -8.78 17.56
C HIS A 6 -0.46 -8.30 16.19
N LEU A 7 -1.48 -8.95 15.63
CA LEU A 7 -2.12 -8.53 14.39
C LEU A 7 -2.63 -7.10 14.54
N LEU A 8 -3.51 -6.84 15.51
CA LEU A 8 -4.10 -5.52 15.74
C LEU A 8 -3.07 -4.39 15.87
N LYS A 9 -1.94 -4.64 16.53
CA LYS A 9 -0.88 -3.63 16.75
C LYS A 9 -0.02 -3.36 15.51
N ASN A 10 0.11 -4.31 14.60
CA ASN A 10 1.04 -4.25 13.46
C ASN A 10 0.33 -4.07 12.11
N ARG A 11 -0.98 -3.85 12.12
CA ARG A 11 -1.72 -3.51 10.90
C ARG A 11 -1.41 -2.09 10.45
N THR A 12 -1.33 -1.91 9.14
CA THR A 12 -1.29 -0.61 8.48
C THR A 12 -2.66 0.07 8.60
N PRO A 13 -2.77 1.28 9.20
CA PRO A 13 -4.05 1.98 9.41
C PRO A 13 -4.89 2.15 8.14
N GLU A 14 -4.24 2.44 7.03
CA GLU A 14 -4.86 2.67 5.72
C GLU A 14 -5.51 1.40 5.15
N TRP A 15 -5.11 0.22 5.65
CA TRP A 15 -5.53 -1.08 5.10
C TRP A 15 -6.26 -1.94 6.13
N TYR A 16 -6.81 -1.36 7.22
CA TYR A 16 -7.46 -2.15 8.28
C TYR A 16 -8.56 -3.08 7.79
N SER A 17 -9.39 -2.65 6.83
CA SER A 17 -10.45 -3.46 6.22
C SER A 17 -9.93 -4.62 5.38
N GLN A 18 -8.62 -4.64 5.11
CA GLN A 18 -7.94 -5.61 4.27
C GLN A 18 -7.12 -6.61 5.08
N TYR A 19 -7.16 -6.53 6.40
CA TYR A 19 -6.59 -7.60 7.21
C TYR A 19 -7.70 -8.59 7.58
N ILE A 20 -7.33 -9.86 7.66
CA ILE A 20 -8.18 -10.91 8.19
C ILE A 20 -8.78 -10.48 9.53
N GLU A 21 -10.10 -10.62 9.67
CA GLU A 21 -10.84 -10.35 10.90
C GLU A 21 -10.66 -11.50 11.90
N TYR A 22 -9.43 -11.71 12.34
CA TYR A 22 -9.02 -12.90 13.09
C TYR A 22 -9.82 -13.17 14.36
N ASP A 23 -10.16 -12.12 15.12
CA ASP A 23 -10.94 -12.28 16.36
C ASP A 23 -12.40 -12.65 16.07
N GLU A 24 -12.98 -12.14 14.98
CA GLU A 24 -14.35 -12.46 14.58
C GLU A 24 -14.46 -13.90 14.09
N MET A 25 -13.54 -14.32 13.22
CA MET A 25 -13.45 -15.72 12.79
C MET A 25 -13.24 -16.67 13.97
N LYS A 26 -12.40 -16.27 14.93
CA LYS A 26 -12.15 -17.04 16.13
C LYS A 26 -13.40 -17.13 17.00
N ARG A 27 -14.20 -16.06 17.09
CA ARG A 27 -15.49 -16.06 17.80
C ARG A 27 -16.46 -17.06 17.17
N MET A 28 -16.61 -17.02 15.85
CA MET A 28 -17.44 -17.96 15.08
C MET A 28 -17.06 -19.42 15.39
N LEU A 29 -15.77 -19.76 15.38
CA LEU A 29 -15.29 -21.12 15.70
C LEU A 29 -15.56 -21.54 17.15
N TYR A 30 -15.56 -20.60 18.11
CA TYR A 30 -15.85 -20.94 19.50
C TYR A 30 -17.36 -21.08 19.75
N GLU A 31 -18.18 -20.27 19.08
CA GLU A 31 -19.64 -20.36 19.14
C GLU A 31 -20.11 -21.70 18.55
N SER A 32 -19.59 -22.08 17.39
CA SER A 32 -19.89 -23.37 16.76
C SER A 32 -19.42 -24.56 17.60
N ALA A 33 -18.23 -24.49 18.20
CA ALA A 33 -17.73 -25.54 19.08
C ALA A 33 -18.57 -25.65 20.38
N ALA A 34 -19.08 -24.54 20.90
CA ALA A 34 -19.95 -24.53 22.08
C ALA A 34 -21.30 -25.18 21.77
N GLU A 35 -21.90 -24.87 20.62
CA GLU A 35 -23.18 -25.46 20.20
C GLU A 35 -23.01 -26.95 19.86
N ALA A 36 -21.93 -27.32 19.18
CA ALA A 36 -21.60 -28.72 18.92
C ALA A 36 -21.50 -29.54 20.22
N LYS A 37 -20.96 -28.94 21.30
CA LYS A 37 -20.91 -29.59 22.61
C LYS A 37 -22.31 -29.78 23.23
N ARG A 38 -23.21 -28.81 23.07
CA ARG A 38 -24.61 -28.95 23.52
C ARG A 38 -25.34 -30.10 22.82
N LEU A 39 -25.11 -30.28 21.52
CA LEU A 39 -25.72 -31.36 20.74
C LEU A 39 -25.21 -32.75 21.15
N ILE A 40 -23.98 -32.85 21.66
CA ILE A 40 -23.45 -34.09 22.25
C ILE A 40 -24.27 -34.48 23.50
N ASP A 41 -24.57 -33.50 24.35
CA ASP A 41 -25.28 -33.75 25.62
C ASP A 41 -26.72 -34.26 25.41
N ILE A 42 -27.33 -33.96 24.26
CA ILE A 42 -28.70 -34.36 23.90
C ILE A 42 -28.75 -35.73 23.19
N ASN A 43 -27.58 -36.33 22.88
CA ASN A 43 -27.43 -37.62 22.18
C ASN A 43 -28.07 -37.67 20.77
N GLU A 44 -28.19 -36.52 20.10
CA GLU A 44 -28.82 -36.40 18.78
C GLU A 44 -27.76 -36.42 17.67
N HIS A 45 -27.27 -37.63 17.37
CA HIS A 45 -26.13 -37.84 16.45
C HIS A 45 -26.37 -37.27 15.04
N SER A 46 -27.59 -37.39 14.50
CA SER A 46 -27.91 -36.90 13.16
C SER A 46 -27.97 -35.37 13.08
N ALA A 47 -28.45 -34.69 14.12
CA ALA A 47 -28.50 -33.23 14.17
C ALA A 47 -27.09 -32.64 14.33
N ARG A 48 -26.22 -33.32 15.10
CA ARG A 48 -24.82 -32.94 15.29
C ARG A 48 -24.02 -32.92 13.99
N GLU A 49 -24.17 -33.96 13.16
CA GLU A 49 -23.44 -34.07 11.90
C GLU A 49 -23.87 -33.00 10.89
N GLN A 50 -25.18 -32.76 10.76
CA GLN A 50 -25.72 -31.68 9.92
C GLN A 50 -25.29 -30.30 10.38
N TYR A 51 -25.22 -30.08 11.70
CA TYR A 51 -24.74 -28.83 12.28
C TYR A 51 -23.26 -28.59 11.95
N PHE A 52 -22.40 -29.61 12.07
CA PHE A 52 -20.99 -29.48 11.74
C PHE A 52 -20.76 -29.15 10.27
N LEU A 53 -21.47 -29.82 9.35
CA LEU A 53 -21.37 -29.52 7.91
C LEU A 53 -21.78 -28.08 7.61
N ARG A 54 -22.87 -27.59 8.22
CA ARG A 54 -23.30 -26.20 8.05
C ARG A 54 -22.27 -25.21 8.62
N ALA A 55 -21.75 -25.47 9.81
CA ALA A 55 -20.78 -24.59 10.44
C ALA A 55 -19.44 -24.54 9.69
N ASP A 56 -19.02 -25.67 9.10
CA ASP A 56 -17.84 -25.77 8.23
C ASP A 56 -18.06 -24.95 6.94
N GLU A 57 -19.22 -25.10 6.31
CA GLU A 57 -19.57 -24.33 5.11
C GLU A 57 -19.64 -22.82 5.37
N GLU A 58 -20.30 -22.40 6.45
CA GLU A 58 -20.38 -20.98 6.86
C GLU A 58 -18.98 -20.38 7.12
N PHE A 59 -18.09 -21.15 7.76
CA PHE A 59 -16.72 -20.72 8.03
C PHE A 59 -15.91 -20.50 6.74
N PHE A 60 -15.96 -21.44 5.80
CA PHE A 60 -15.24 -21.31 4.53
C PHE A 60 -15.87 -20.28 3.59
N GLN A 61 -17.18 -20.07 3.65
CA GLN A 61 -17.84 -18.99 2.91
C GLN A 61 -17.33 -17.62 3.39
N GLU A 62 -17.21 -17.40 4.70
CA GLU A 62 -16.67 -16.13 5.21
C GLU A 62 -15.17 -15.98 4.91
N LEU A 63 -14.38 -17.06 4.97
CA LEU A 63 -12.99 -17.04 4.52
C LEU A 63 -12.84 -16.61 3.06
N ASN A 64 -13.61 -17.23 2.17
CA ASN A 64 -13.57 -16.91 0.74
C ASN A 64 -14.03 -15.47 0.47
N ARG A 65 -15.01 -14.97 1.25
CA ARG A 65 -15.47 -13.57 1.17
C ARG A 65 -14.35 -12.60 1.53
N ILE A 66 -13.61 -12.89 2.61
CA ILE A 66 -12.46 -12.10 3.03
C ILE A 66 -11.36 -12.13 1.96
N GLU A 67 -11.05 -13.31 1.41
CA GLU A 67 -10.06 -13.48 0.35
C GLU A 67 -10.42 -12.70 -0.94
N GLN A 68 -11.68 -12.75 -1.38
CA GLN A 68 -12.14 -12.01 -2.57
C GLN A 68 -12.07 -10.49 -2.37
N ASN A 69 -12.35 -10.01 -1.15
CA ASN A 69 -12.17 -8.61 -0.81
C ASN A 69 -10.70 -8.18 -0.93
N HIS A 70 -9.75 -9.08 -0.65
CA HIS A 70 -8.31 -8.81 -0.84
C HIS A 70 -7.91 -8.77 -2.32
N GLN A 71 -8.41 -9.69 -3.16
CA GLN A 71 -8.09 -9.72 -4.60
C GLN A 71 -8.60 -8.50 -5.37
N SER A 72 -9.70 -7.90 -4.93
CA SER A 72 -10.27 -6.68 -5.53
C SER A 72 -9.38 -5.44 -5.34
N GLN A 73 -8.32 -5.54 -4.52
CA GLN A 73 -7.38 -4.46 -4.24
C GLN A 73 -5.93 -4.72 -4.69
N ASP A 74 -5.62 -5.88 -5.25
CA ASP A 74 -4.35 -6.08 -5.98
C ASP A 74 -4.24 -5.13 -7.20
N ASP A 75 -5.37 -4.57 -7.65
CA ASP A 75 -5.44 -3.45 -8.59
C ASP A 75 -4.88 -2.12 -8.05
N MET A 76 -4.57 -2.01 -6.75
CA MET A 76 -3.86 -0.85 -6.22
C MET A 76 -2.37 -0.87 -6.61
N SER A 77 -1.79 -2.06 -6.84
CA SER A 77 -0.47 -2.20 -7.47
C SER A 77 -0.52 -1.84 -8.97
N SER A 78 -1.62 -2.17 -9.66
CA SER A 78 -1.90 -1.71 -11.03
C SER A 78 -2.09 -0.19 -11.10
N THR A 79 -2.74 0.41 -10.10
CA THR A 79 -2.98 1.86 -10.03
C THR A 79 -1.66 2.64 -9.84
N MET A 80 -0.70 2.10 -9.09
CA MET A 80 0.64 2.67 -8.94
C MET A 80 1.48 2.64 -10.23
N LEU A 81 1.25 1.67 -11.13
CA LEU A 81 1.87 1.66 -12.46
C LEU A 81 1.30 2.75 -13.38
N ILE A 82 0.01 3.06 -13.27
CA ILE A 82 -0.69 4.03 -14.14
C ILE A 82 -0.35 5.49 -13.79
N LEU A 83 -0.02 5.79 -12.52
CA LEU A 83 0.36 7.16 -12.11
C LEU A 83 1.71 7.63 -12.68
N ASN A 84 2.56 6.73 -13.20
CA ASN A 84 3.80 7.10 -13.90
C ASN A 84 3.57 7.59 -15.34
N ASP A 85 2.51 7.12 -16.01
CA ASP A 85 2.20 7.53 -17.40
C ASP A 85 1.44 8.88 -17.47
N SER A 86 0.97 9.39 -16.33
CA SER A 86 0.11 10.58 -16.26
C SER A 86 0.86 11.91 -16.04
N GLN A 87 2.20 11.92 -16.03
CA GLN A 87 3.01 13.13 -15.81
C GLN A 87 3.64 13.74 -17.08
N ASP A 88 3.16 13.41 -18.29
CA ASP A 88 3.61 14.04 -19.54
C ASP A 88 2.79 15.30 -19.94
N SER A 89 2.20 16.00 -18.96
CA SER A 89 1.49 17.27 -19.19
C SER A 89 2.06 18.38 -18.32
N GLY A 90 3.35 18.65 -18.54
CA GLY A 90 4.10 19.72 -17.90
C GLY A 90 4.79 20.64 -18.92
N ASN A 91 4.17 20.84 -20.08
CA ASN A 91 4.73 21.64 -21.16
C ASN A 91 3.93 22.93 -21.38
N ASP A 92 3.88 23.80 -20.37
CA ASP A 92 3.31 25.14 -20.51
C ASP A 92 3.94 26.15 -19.52
N ILE A 93 5.25 26.41 -19.65
CA ILE A 93 5.83 27.74 -19.38
C ILE A 93 7.02 27.91 -20.33
N SER A 94 6.75 28.38 -21.55
CA SER A 94 7.77 28.99 -22.43
C SER A 94 7.11 30.13 -23.19
N ARG A 95 6.76 31.20 -22.48
CA ARG A 95 6.30 32.47 -23.08
C ARG A 95 6.34 33.60 -22.03
N ASN A 96 7.54 34.14 -21.81
CA ASN A 96 7.83 35.58 -21.65
C ASN A 96 9.15 35.77 -20.91
N ASP A 97 10.24 35.91 -21.66
CA ASP A 97 11.43 36.60 -21.17
C ASP A 97 12.19 37.21 -22.36
N ARG A 98 11.47 38.03 -23.14
CA ARG A 98 12.03 38.69 -24.33
C ARG A 98 11.87 40.22 -24.34
N THR A 99 11.67 40.83 -23.18
CA THR A 99 11.43 42.28 -23.09
C THR A 99 12.10 42.90 -21.89
N LEU A 100 13.44 42.90 -21.80
CA LEU A 100 14.15 43.78 -20.87
C LEU A 100 15.53 44.23 -21.35
N LEU A 101 15.74 44.53 -22.64
CA LEU A 101 16.93 45.31 -23.06
C LEU A 101 16.60 46.14 -24.31
N ALA A 102 16.01 47.31 -24.11
CA ALA A 102 16.05 48.37 -25.11
C ALA A 102 17.47 48.99 -25.12
N PRO A 103 18.03 49.34 -26.30
CA PRO A 103 19.43 49.74 -26.41
C PRO A 103 19.63 51.19 -25.92
N LEU A 104 20.37 51.37 -24.83
CA LEU A 104 20.97 52.67 -24.51
C LEU A 104 22.12 52.92 -25.47
N SER A 105 21.92 53.94 -26.29
CA SER A 105 22.78 54.45 -27.34
C SER A 105 24.14 54.93 -26.83
N ALA A 106 25.18 54.09 -27.02
CA ALA A 106 26.55 54.49 -27.39
C ALA A 106 27.40 53.23 -27.65
N PRO A 107 27.57 52.76 -28.91
CA PRO A 107 28.15 51.44 -29.17
C PRO A 107 29.63 51.23 -28.85
N ASN A 108 30.43 52.28 -28.57
CA ASN A 108 31.91 52.17 -28.63
C ASN A 108 32.66 52.67 -27.38
N SER A 109 32.19 52.38 -26.16
CA SER A 109 32.97 52.65 -24.94
C SER A 109 33.47 51.35 -24.31
N PHE A 110 34.79 51.25 -24.09
CA PHE A 110 35.43 50.14 -23.37
C PHE A 110 34.80 49.90 -21.99
N ARG A 111 34.30 50.97 -21.33
CA ARG A 111 33.56 50.87 -20.06
C ARG A 111 32.20 50.19 -20.23
N ALA A 112 31.46 50.48 -21.30
CA ALA A 112 30.19 49.81 -21.60
C ALA A 112 30.42 48.32 -21.91
N TRP A 113 31.48 48.00 -22.65
CA TRP A 113 31.90 46.61 -22.90
C TRP A 113 32.27 45.88 -21.60
N LEU A 114 33.05 46.49 -20.70
CA LEU A 114 33.40 45.89 -19.41
C LEU A 114 32.17 45.67 -18.50
N VAL A 115 31.21 46.59 -18.50
CA VAL A 115 29.96 46.43 -17.73
C VAL A 115 29.10 45.31 -18.31
N GLN A 116 28.94 45.26 -19.64
CA GLN A 116 28.25 44.17 -20.33
C GLN A 116 28.88 42.81 -20.06
N MET A 117 30.22 42.73 -20.08
CA MET A 117 30.94 41.47 -19.85
C MET A 117 30.84 40.99 -18.40
N LYS A 118 30.85 41.92 -17.42
CA LYS A 118 30.59 41.60 -16.00
C LYS A 118 29.14 41.15 -15.77
N LEU A 119 28.17 41.80 -16.41
CA LEU A 119 26.77 41.39 -16.36
C LEU A 119 26.59 39.99 -16.98
N HIS A 120 27.17 39.72 -18.15
CA HIS A 120 27.06 38.43 -18.83
C HIS A 120 27.60 37.27 -17.97
N LYS A 121 28.78 37.45 -17.35
CA LYS A 121 29.33 36.46 -16.39
C LYS A 121 28.45 36.26 -15.17
N SER A 122 27.79 37.32 -14.67
CA SER A 122 26.87 37.23 -13.54
C SER A 122 25.58 36.47 -13.90
N VAL A 123 25.05 36.69 -15.11
CA VAL A 123 23.87 35.99 -15.63
C VAL A 123 24.17 34.52 -15.88
N GLU A 124 25.31 34.19 -16.48
CA GLU A 124 25.76 32.80 -16.66
C GLU A 124 25.89 32.05 -15.32
N THR A 125 26.42 32.73 -14.30
CA THR A 125 26.56 32.16 -12.94
C THR A 125 25.20 31.90 -12.30
N ILE A 126 24.26 32.85 -12.42
CA ILE A 126 22.88 32.70 -11.91
C ILE A 126 22.15 31.56 -12.63
N GLN A 127 22.27 31.47 -13.96
CA GLN A 127 21.68 30.38 -14.73
C GLN A 127 22.28 29.02 -14.34
N LYS A 128 23.60 28.94 -14.11
CA LYS A 128 24.25 27.71 -13.63
C LYS A 128 23.71 27.29 -12.28
N LEU A 129 23.63 28.20 -11.31
CA LEU A 129 23.06 27.94 -9.98
C LEU A 129 21.58 27.56 -10.04
N GLN A 130 20.80 28.14 -10.95
CA GLN A 130 19.41 27.76 -11.19
C GLN A 130 19.28 26.34 -11.77
N ARG A 131 20.14 25.97 -12.73
CA ARG A 131 20.21 24.60 -13.28
C ARG A 131 20.61 23.58 -12.22
N GLU A 132 21.65 23.87 -11.44
CA GLU A 132 22.08 23.03 -10.32
C GLU A 132 20.98 22.90 -9.24
N ARG A 133 20.27 23.99 -8.92
CA ARG A 133 19.09 23.94 -8.03
C ARG A 133 17.97 23.09 -8.59
N LYS A 134 17.66 23.20 -9.90
CA LYS A 134 16.63 22.39 -10.55
C LYS A 134 17.03 20.90 -10.58
N GLN A 135 18.28 20.61 -10.89
CA GLN A 135 18.83 19.25 -10.85
C GLN A 135 18.80 18.67 -9.44
N ASN A 136 19.21 19.44 -8.42
CA ASN A 136 19.15 18.99 -7.02
C ASN A 136 17.70 18.79 -6.54
N ARG A 137 16.75 19.63 -6.98
CA ARG A 137 15.31 19.41 -6.73
C ARG A 137 14.84 18.10 -7.36
N ASN A 138 15.16 17.87 -8.62
CA ASN A 138 14.81 16.62 -9.33
C ASN A 138 15.40 15.38 -8.63
N VAL A 139 16.66 15.43 -8.20
CA VAL A 139 17.29 14.31 -7.44
C VAL A 139 16.61 14.10 -6.09
N ASN A 140 16.21 15.18 -5.40
CA ASN A 140 15.51 15.07 -4.11
C ASN A 140 14.08 14.55 -4.28
N GLU A 141 13.36 14.98 -5.31
CA GLU A 141 12.04 14.45 -5.70
C GLU A 141 12.13 12.96 -6.03
N LEU A 142 13.16 12.56 -6.79
CA LEU A 142 13.41 11.15 -7.11
C LEU A 142 13.71 10.34 -5.85
N LYS A 143 14.57 10.86 -4.94
CA LYS A 143 14.85 10.21 -3.65
C LYS A 143 13.60 10.08 -2.79
N ALA A 144 12.72 11.09 -2.78
CA ALA A 144 11.46 11.04 -2.06
C ALA A 144 10.54 9.97 -2.64
N ALA A 145 10.35 9.95 -3.97
CA ALA A 145 9.56 8.93 -4.66
C ALA A 145 10.07 7.50 -4.39
N PHE A 146 11.38 7.27 -4.44
CA PHE A 146 11.96 5.97 -4.09
C PHE A 146 11.78 5.61 -2.61
N SER A 147 11.81 6.59 -1.71
CA SER A 147 11.60 6.37 -0.28
C SER A 147 10.13 5.97 -0.01
N GLU A 148 9.18 6.66 -0.65
CA GLU A 148 7.76 6.32 -0.58
C GLU A 148 7.47 4.95 -1.20
N PHE A 149 8.04 4.67 -2.37
CA PHE A 149 7.91 3.37 -3.04
C PHE A 149 8.47 2.23 -2.16
N TYR A 150 9.66 2.41 -1.59
CA TYR A 150 10.25 1.42 -0.69
C TYR A 150 9.39 1.20 0.57
N LEU A 151 8.84 2.28 1.16
CA LEU A 151 7.91 2.16 2.28
C LEU A 151 6.68 1.34 1.89
N MET A 152 6.09 1.58 0.71
CA MET A 152 4.96 0.80 0.21
C MET A 152 5.31 -0.70 0.08
N LEU A 153 6.49 -1.04 -0.44
CA LEU A 153 6.95 -2.43 -0.52
C LEU A 153 7.09 -3.09 0.85
N VAL A 154 7.62 -2.37 1.83
CA VAL A 154 7.76 -2.87 3.21
C VAL A 154 6.40 -3.11 3.84
N LEU A 155 5.46 -2.17 3.67
CA LEU A 155 4.09 -2.33 4.17
C LEU A 155 3.38 -3.50 3.50
N LEU A 156 3.53 -3.66 2.18
CA LEU A 156 2.94 -4.78 1.43
C LEU A 156 3.49 -6.13 1.90
N LYS A 157 4.81 -6.22 2.12
CA LYS A 157 5.43 -7.42 2.69
C LYS A 157 4.89 -7.73 4.09
N ASN A 158 4.73 -6.72 4.94
CA ASN A 158 4.17 -6.89 6.28
C ASN A 158 2.71 -7.37 6.22
N TYR A 159 1.90 -6.75 5.36
CA TYR A 159 0.52 -7.13 5.08
C TYR A 159 0.40 -8.61 4.68
N GLN A 160 1.16 -9.02 3.65
CA GLN A 160 1.18 -10.40 3.17
C GLN A 160 1.57 -11.37 4.30
N THR A 161 2.61 -11.03 5.06
CA THR A 161 3.12 -11.86 6.16
C THR A 161 2.08 -12.01 7.27
N LEU A 162 1.43 -10.91 7.69
CA LEU A 162 0.44 -10.93 8.76
C LEU A 162 -0.83 -11.69 8.35
N ASN A 163 -1.34 -11.45 7.14
CA ASN A 163 -2.52 -12.13 6.63
C ASN A 163 -2.28 -13.62 6.40
N SER A 164 -1.19 -14.00 5.72
CA SER A 164 -0.85 -15.42 5.52
C SER A 164 -0.71 -16.16 6.85
N ASN A 165 -0.04 -15.54 7.84
CA ASN A 165 0.03 -16.12 9.18
C ASN A 165 -1.34 -16.19 9.88
N GLY A 166 -2.22 -15.22 9.64
CA GLY A 166 -3.57 -15.19 10.19
C GLY A 166 -4.44 -16.31 9.64
N PHE A 167 -4.49 -16.45 8.32
CA PHE A 167 -5.20 -17.55 7.63
C PHE A 167 -4.70 -18.91 8.11
N ARG A 168 -3.39 -19.15 8.06
CA ARG A 168 -2.82 -20.41 8.54
C ARG A 168 -3.17 -20.69 10.00
N LYS A 169 -3.18 -19.68 10.88
CA LYS A 169 -3.51 -19.85 12.30
C LYS A 169 -4.99 -20.06 12.55
N ILE A 170 -5.88 -19.51 11.73
CA ILE A 170 -7.33 -19.71 11.89
C ILE A 170 -7.75 -21.07 11.35
N LEU A 171 -7.17 -21.51 10.23
CA LEU A 171 -7.38 -22.85 9.66
C LEU A 171 -6.85 -23.94 10.61
N ALA A 172 -5.65 -23.79 11.14
CA ALA A 172 -5.13 -24.73 12.15
C ALA A 172 -5.96 -24.73 13.45
N LYS A 173 -6.71 -23.65 13.74
CA LYS A 173 -7.65 -23.62 14.87
C LYS A 173 -8.94 -24.36 14.53
N HIS A 174 -9.46 -24.16 13.33
CA HIS A 174 -10.60 -24.89 12.79
C HIS A 174 -10.35 -26.41 12.90
N ASP A 175 -9.27 -26.90 12.29
CA ASP A 175 -8.93 -28.33 12.26
C ASP A 175 -8.79 -28.92 13.66
N LYS A 176 -8.20 -28.17 14.58
CA LYS A 176 -8.08 -28.59 15.98
C LYS A 176 -9.42 -28.66 16.72
N LEU A 177 -10.37 -27.78 16.44
CA LEU A 177 -11.66 -27.73 17.12
C LEU A 177 -12.64 -28.77 16.56
N TYR A 178 -12.62 -28.97 15.25
CA TYR A 178 -13.54 -29.87 14.56
C TYR A 178 -12.97 -31.28 14.37
N LEU A 179 -11.67 -31.48 14.65
CA LEU A 179 -10.95 -32.73 14.37
C LEU A 179 -11.01 -33.11 12.89
N MET A 180 -10.96 -32.09 12.02
CA MET A 180 -11.01 -32.20 10.56
C MET A 180 -9.65 -31.85 9.95
N THR A 181 -9.48 -32.13 8.66
CA THR A 181 -8.30 -31.75 7.85
C THR A 181 -8.64 -30.76 6.75
N SER A 182 -9.89 -30.26 6.70
CA SER A 182 -10.36 -29.36 5.65
C SER A 182 -9.62 -28.02 5.64
N GLY A 183 -9.14 -27.54 6.78
CA GLY A 183 -8.34 -26.32 6.87
C GLY A 183 -6.94 -26.47 6.25
N ASP A 184 -6.27 -27.60 6.52
CA ASP A 184 -5.00 -27.95 5.88
C ASP A 184 -5.14 -28.18 4.35
N GLU A 185 -6.29 -28.69 3.88
CA GLU A 185 -6.56 -28.87 2.44
C GLU A 185 -6.84 -27.56 1.69
N TRP A 186 -7.32 -26.53 2.39
CA TRP A 186 -7.66 -25.23 1.80
C TRP A 186 -6.44 -24.32 1.55
N TRP A 187 -5.33 -24.50 2.29
CA TRP A 187 -4.17 -23.58 2.29
C TRP A 187 -3.00 -24.00 1.40
#